data_AF-A0A933N1Q3-F1
#
_entry.id   AF-A0A933N1Q3-F1
#
_cell.length_a   1.000
_cell.length_b   1.000
_cell.length_c   1.000
_cell.angle_alpha   90.00
_cell.angle_beta   90.00
_cell.angle_gamma   90.00
#
_symmetry.space_group_name_H-M   'P 1'
#
loop_
_entity.id
_entity.type
_entity.pdbx_description
1 polymer ?
#
loop_
_entity_poly.entity_id
_entity_poly.type
_entity_poly.pdbx_seq_one_letter_code
_entity_poly.pdbx_strand_id
1 'polypeptide(L)'
;MTSLDDHSRFLLYAELLRRESSWAHIFALQSVFLKYGFPFSYYVDSHSIFRFVQGRDSVWRDHHKLTDEVDPQWKMVLQDCGVKVIYALSPQAKGKIERPYQWLQDRLVRTCVRDNTTDIRRARTFLRQEVNRYNFRQVHSTTLEIPYFRLQKALREKRSLFRQFQIKPPLQSVKDIFCLRTERTVDSYRRVSINNKLLPVNKVNPGDQLIIRFYPMTGGATELRFWRDDQLLDIQRLKTIDLAGMQF
;
A
#
# COMPACT_ATOMS: atom_id res chain seq x y z
N MET A 1 4.69 9.44 4.09
CA MET A 1 3.40 8.75 3.93
C MET A 1 2.81 8.47 5.29
N THR A 2 1.50 8.70 5.50
CA THR A 2 0.83 8.54 6.80
C THR A 2 -0.59 7.99 6.66
N SER A 3 -1.03 7.20 7.64
CA SER A 3 -2.42 6.73 7.79
C SER A 3 -2.93 7.09 9.19
N LEU A 4 -4.17 7.56 9.27
CA LEU A 4 -4.80 8.05 10.50
C LEU A 4 -6.16 7.36 10.69
N ASP A 5 -6.49 6.99 11.93
CA ASP A 5 -7.86 6.63 12.29
C ASP A 5 -8.74 7.88 12.49
N ASP A 6 -9.89 7.93 11.84
CA ASP A 6 -10.73 9.13 11.85
C ASP A 6 -11.36 9.41 13.22
N HIS A 7 -11.74 8.36 13.96
CA HIS A 7 -12.44 8.53 15.23
C HIS A 7 -11.48 8.93 16.37
N SER A 8 -10.40 8.16 16.53
CA SER A 8 -9.46 8.31 17.64
C SER A 8 -8.37 9.35 17.38
N ARG A 9 -8.17 9.75 16.12
CA ARG A 9 -7.02 10.55 15.66
C ARG A 9 -5.69 9.83 15.87
N PHE A 10 -5.70 8.52 16.05
CA PHE A 10 -4.49 7.72 16.22
C PHE A 10 -3.80 7.52 14.88
N LEU A 11 -2.49 7.80 14.81
CA LEU A 11 -1.68 7.53 13.63
C LEU A 11 -1.37 6.03 13.56
N LEU A 12 -1.99 5.35 12.60
CA LEU A 12 -1.84 3.93 12.37
C LEU A 12 -0.53 3.60 11.64
N TYR A 13 -0.06 4.53 10.79
CA TYR A 13 1.16 4.37 10.01
C TYR A 13 1.81 5.73 9.73
N ALA A 14 3.13 5.76 9.74
CA ALA A 14 3.92 6.92 9.32
C ALA A 14 5.31 6.44 8.91
N GLU A 15 5.74 6.76 7.69
CA GLU A 15 7.05 6.37 7.18
C GLU A 15 7.61 7.43 6.21
N LEU A 16 8.92 7.63 6.26
CA LEU A 16 9.66 8.45 5.29
C LEU A 16 10.15 7.57 4.13
N LEU A 17 9.83 8.01 2.92
CA LEU A 17 10.17 7.32 1.68
C LEU A 17 11.00 8.27 0.83
N ARG A 18 12.02 7.74 0.14
CA ARG A 18 12.83 8.54 -0.80
C ARG A 18 12.05 8.92 -2.04
N ARG A 19 11.13 8.05 -2.46
CA ARG A 19 10.25 8.21 -3.61
C ARG A 19 8.91 7.56 -3.30
N GLU A 20 7.85 8.18 -3.79
CA GLU A 20 6.52 7.60 -3.76
C GLU A 20 6.40 6.53 -4.86
N SER A 21 5.73 5.42 -4.56
CA SER A 21 5.53 4.28 -5.47
C SER A 21 4.27 3.53 -5.07
N SER A 22 3.63 2.82 -6.02
CA SER A 22 2.46 1.99 -5.69
C SER A 22 2.79 0.91 -4.67
N TRP A 23 3.99 0.33 -4.75
CA TRP A 23 4.45 -0.66 -3.78
C TRP A 23 4.52 -0.10 -2.37
N ALA A 24 5.03 1.13 -2.19
CA ALA A 24 5.12 1.73 -0.87
C ALA A 24 3.74 1.93 -0.23
N HIS A 25 2.73 2.26 -1.03
CA HIS A 25 1.34 2.37 -0.57
C HIS A 25 0.74 1.01 -0.19
N ILE A 26 0.95 -0.02 -1.01
CA ILE A 26 0.53 -1.40 -0.71
C ILE A 26 1.21 -1.92 0.56
N PHE A 27 2.51 -1.65 0.73
CA PHE A 27 3.26 -2.04 1.92
C PHE A 27 2.75 -1.35 3.19
N ALA A 28 2.34 -0.08 3.09
CA ALA A 28 1.72 0.61 4.21
C ALA A 28 0.34 0.02 4.56
N LEU A 29 -0.47 -0.33 3.56
CA LEU A 29 -1.73 -1.05 3.80
C LEU A 29 -1.47 -2.36 4.51
N GLN A 30 -0.50 -3.16 4.04
CA GLN A 30 -0.09 -4.41 4.68
C GLN A 30 0.28 -4.19 6.14
N SER A 31 1.10 -3.18 6.41
CA SER A 31 1.55 -2.85 7.76
C SER A 31 0.39 -2.47 8.69
N VAL A 32 -0.59 -1.72 8.19
CA VAL A 32 -1.78 -1.34 8.96
C VAL A 32 -2.71 -2.53 9.15
N PHE A 33 -3.01 -3.26 8.09
CA PHE A 33 -4.04 -4.30 8.09
C PHE A 33 -3.62 -5.52 8.91
N LEU A 34 -2.34 -5.91 8.85
CA LEU A 34 -1.82 -6.98 9.69
C LEU A 34 -1.82 -6.61 11.18
N LYS A 35 -1.68 -5.32 11.52
CA LYS A 35 -1.59 -4.86 12.90
C LYS A 35 -2.95 -4.55 13.53
N TYR A 36 -3.86 -3.96 12.77
CA TYR A 36 -5.13 -3.43 13.27
C TYR A 36 -6.36 -4.12 12.67
N GLY A 37 -6.20 -4.92 11.63
CA GLY A 37 -7.29 -5.53 10.88
C GLY A 37 -7.75 -4.68 9.68
N PHE A 38 -8.82 -5.14 9.03
CA PHE A 38 -9.40 -4.45 7.87
C PHE A 38 -10.32 -3.30 8.32
N PRO A 39 -10.06 -2.05 7.91
CA PRO A 39 -11.01 -0.98 8.14
C PRO A 39 -12.28 -1.20 7.31
N PHE A 40 -13.38 -0.55 7.71
CA PHE A 40 -14.61 -0.56 6.92
C PHE A 40 -14.46 0.20 5.60
N SER A 41 -13.87 1.40 5.67
CA SER A 41 -13.55 2.24 4.53
C SER A 41 -12.16 2.85 4.66
N TYR A 42 -11.56 3.16 3.51
CA TYR A 42 -10.26 3.81 3.44
C TYR A 42 -10.39 5.10 2.63
N TYR A 43 -10.05 6.22 3.25
CA TYR A 43 -10.13 7.54 2.64
C TYR A 43 -8.80 7.90 1.99
N VAL A 44 -8.82 8.28 0.71
CA VAL A 44 -7.63 8.72 -0.03
C VAL A 44 -7.87 10.02 -0.76
N ASP A 45 -6.77 10.76 -0.97
CA ASP A 45 -6.79 11.88 -1.90
C ASP A 45 -7.00 11.38 -3.35
N SER A 46 -7.61 12.21 -4.19
CA SER A 46 -7.79 11.97 -5.63
C SER A 46 -6.49 12.13 -6.43
N HIS A 47 -5.35 11.73 -5.87
CA HIS A 47 -4.06 11.74 -6.57
C HIS A 47 -4.03 10.65 -7.66
N SER A 48 -3.24 10.84 -8.72
CA SER A 48 -3.23 9.94 -9.89
C SER A 48 -2.82 8.49 -9.57
N ILE A 49 -2.05 8.29 -8.50
CA ILE A 49 -1.70 6.97 -7.95
C ILE A 49 -2.95 6.19 -7.46
N PHE A 50 -4.01 6.90 -7.06
CA PHE A 50 -5.26 6.32 -6.57
C PHE A 50 -6.38 6.39 -7.59
N ARG A 51 -6.22 7.15 -8.68
CA ARG A 51 -7.24 7.36 -9.71
C ARG A 51 -6.61 7.66 -11.05
N PHE A 52 -6.84 6.82 -12.05
CA PHE A 52 -6.58 7.19 -13.44
C PHE A 52 -7.60 8.26 -13.86
N VAL A 53 -7.13 9.40 -14.37
CA VAL A 53 -7.98 10.47 -14.92
C VAL A 53 -7.61 10.65 -16.38
N GLN A 54 -8.44 10.12 -17.27
CA GLN A 54 -8.28 10.27 -18.70
C GLN A 54 -8.35 11.77 -19.08
N GLY A 55 -7.35 12.28 -19.81
CA GLY A 55 -7.31 13.65 -20.35
C GLY A 55 -6.32 14.65 -19.71
N ARG A 56 -5.70 14.36 -18.54
CA ARG A 56 -4.61 15.21 -17.99
C ARG A 56 -3.21 14.67 -18.27
N ASP A 57 -3.06 13.36 -18.40
CA ASP A 57 -1.76 12.68 -18.42
C ASP A 57 -1.30 12.22 -19.83
N SER A 58 -1.95 12.72 -20.89
CA SER A 58 -1.75 12.25 -22.26
C SER A 58 -1.24 13.36 -23.19
N VAL A 59 0.09 13.42 -23.36
CA VAL A 59 0.69 13.98 -24.60
C VAL A 59 1.93 13.18 -25.06
N TRP A 60 2.70 12.51 -24.18
CA TRP A 60 3.98 11.90 -24.58
C TRP A 60 4.32 10.57 -23.88
N ARG A 61 3.44 9.57 -23.92
CA ARG A 61 3.80 8.21 -23.48
C ARG A 61 3.31 7.18 -24.48
N ASP A 62 4.26 6.50 -25.10
CA ASP A 62 4.04 5.40 -26.03
C ASP A 62 3.04 4.39 -25.48
N HIS A 63 1.97 4.24 -26.24
CA HIS A 63 0.85 3.38 -25.97
C HIS A 63 1.23 1.91 -26.17
N HIS A 64 1.69 1.26 -25.11
CA HIS A 64 1.75 -0.21 -25.06
C HIS A 64 0.91 -0.83 -23.94
N LYS A 65 0.04 -0.05 -23.28
CA LYS A 65 -1.06 -0.56 -22.44
C LYS A 65 -2.28 0.32 -22.61
N LEU A 66 -3.07 0.03 -23.64
CA LEU A 66 -4.49 0.39 -23.68
C LEU A 66 -5.21 -0.35 -22.55
N THR A 67 -5.77 0.37 -21.58
CA THR A 67 -7.21 0.29 -21.21
C THR A 67 -7.56 1.31 -20.14
N ASP A 68 -8.68 1.99 -20.36
CA ASP A 68 -9.36 2.94 -19.47
C ASP A 68 -10.00 2.31 -18.21
N GLU A 69 -9.63 1.09 -17.82
CA GLU A 69 -10.29 0.33 -16.73
C GLU A 69 -9.33 -0.44 -15.82
N VAL A 70 -8.04 -0.11 -15.81
CA VAL A 70 -7.10 -0.77 -14.88
C VAL A 70 -7.21 -0.09 -13.51
N ASP A 71 -7.96 -0.71 -12.60
CA ASP A 71 -7.93 -0.30 -11.20
C ASP A 71 -6.47 -0.18 -10.73
N PRO A 72 -6.06 0.94 -10.10
CA PRO A 72 -4.72 1.08 -9.58
C PRO A 72 -4.37 -0.13 -8.73
N GLN A 73 -3.14 -0.64 -8.83
CA GLN A 73 -2.69 -1.86 -8.13
C GLN A 73 -3.10 -1.86 -6.65
N TRP A 74 -2.99 -0.69 -6.02
CA TRP A 74 -3.42 -0.44 -4.65
C TRP A 74 -4.94 -0.62 -4.41
N LYS A 75 -5.79 -0.20 -5.35
CA LYS A 75 -7.25 -0.36 -5.27
C LYS A 75 -7.65 -1.83 -5.38
N MET A 76 -6.97 -2.61 -6.23
CA MET A 76 -7.18 -4.06 -6.32
C MET A 76 -6.91 -4.74 -4.97
N VAL A 77 -5.85 -4.35 -4.26
CA VAL A 77 -5.55 -4.86 -2.91
C VAL A 77 -6.70 -4.57 -1.94
N LEU A 78 -7.27 -3.37 -1.98
CA LEU A 78 -8.40 -3.01 -1.11
C LEU A 78 -9.68 -3.76 -1.44
N GLN A 79 -9.92 -4.05 -2.72
CA GLN A 79 -11.04 -4.88 -3.17
C GLN A 79 -10.92 -6.31 -2.65
N ASP A 80 -9.75 -6.93 -2.76
CA ASP A 80 -9.48 -8.27 -2.19
C ASP A 80 -9.72 -8.30 -0.67
N CYS A 81 -9.40 -7.21 0.02
CA CYS A 81 -9.65 -7.05 1.45
C CYS A 81 -11.13 -6.74 1.77
N GLY A 82 -11.97 -6.50 0.76
CA GLY A 82 -13.35 -6.05 0.91
C GLY A 82 -13.47 -4.72 1.64
N VAL A 83 -12.53 -3.79 1.41
CA VAL A 83 -12.48 -2.46 2.02
C VAL A 83 -12.99 -1.43 1.02
N LYS A 84 -13.95 -0.59 1.43
CA LYS A 84 -14.51 0.45 0.55
C LYS A 84 -13.54 1.63 0.41
N VAL A 85 -13.11 1.94 -0.81
CA VAL A 85 -12.33 3.14 -1.10
C VAL A 85 -13.28 4.35 -1.20
N ILE A 86 -12.96 5.42 -0.46
CA ILE A 86 -13.69 6.69 -0.53
C ILE A 86 -12.70 7.78 -0.92
N TYR A 87 -12.91 8.40 -2.08
CA TYR A 87 -12.09 9.54 -2.49
C TYR A 87 -12.54 10.79 -1.73
N ALA A 88 -11.60 11.46 -1.07
CA ALA A 88 -11.85 12.70 -0.37
C ALA A 88 -12.06 13.83 -1.40
N LEU A 89 -13.32 14.08 -1.76
CA LEU A 89 -13.73 15.20 -2.62
C LEU A 89 -13.91 16.51 -1.84
N SER A 90 -13.90 16.47 -0.49
CA SER A 90 -14.14 17.63 0.36
C SER A 90 -12.93 17.99 1.24
N PRO A 91 -12.64 19.28 1.45
CA PRO A 91 -11.59 19.75 2.35
C PRO A 91 -11.76 19.26 3.79
N GLN A 92 -12.99 19.01 4.26
CA GLN A 92 -13.27 18.53 5.61
C GLN A 92 -12.72 17.12 5.86
N ALA A 93 -12.78 16.25 4.84
CA ALA A 93 -12.19 14.91 4.92
C ALA A 93 -10.66 14.96 4.89
N LYS A 94 -10.08 15.89 4.12
CA LYS A 94 -8.63 16.08 4.02
C LYS A 94 -8.02 16.76 5.25
N GLY A 95 -8.67 17.79 5.79
CA GLY A 95 -8.13 18.61 6.89
C GLY A 95 -7.83 17.83 8.18
N LYS A 96 -8.52 16.71 8.39
CA LYS A 96 -8.30 15.80 9.52
C LYS A 96 -6.94 15.10 9.47
N ILE A 97 -6.44 14.78 8.27
CA ILE A 97 -5.11 14.18 8.10
C ILE A 97 -4.03 15.21 7.74
N GLU A 98 -4.39 16.29 7.05
CA GLU A 98 -3.46 17.36 6.68
C GLU A 98 -2.85 18.07 7.90
N ARG A 99 -3.66 18.37 8.93
CA ARG A 99 -3.17 19.05 10.14
C ARG A 99 -2.09 18.26 10.90
N PRO A 100 -2.31 16.99 11.30
CA PRO A 100 -1.26 16.22 11.95
C PRO A 100 -0.07 15.97 11.01
N TYR A 101 -0.31 15.88 9.70
CA TYR A 101 0.75 15.70 8.72
C TYR A 101 1.69 16.91 8.62
N GLN A 102 1.16 18.13 8.49
CA GLN A 102 1.95 19.38 8.48
C GLN A 102 2.76 19.52 9.77
N TRP A 103 2.13 19.30 10.91
CA TRP A 103 2.80 19.41 12.20
C TRP A 103 3.92 18.38 12.39
N LEU A 104 3.71 17.14 11.93
CA LEU A 104 4.76 16.12 11.93
C LEU A 104 5.92 16.51 11.03
N GLN A 105 5.64 17.05 9.84
CA GLN A 105 6.68 17.52 8.92
C GLN A 105 7.50 18.65 9.55
N ASP A 106 6.85 19.66 10.12
CA ASP A 106 7.52 20.80 10.76
C ASP A 106 8.41 20.36 11.92
N ARG A 107 7.89 19.51 12.82
CA ARG A 107 8.67 19.00 13.95
C ARG A 107 9.82 18.13 13.50
N LEU A 108 9.58 17.24 12.53
CA LEU A 108 10.61 16.36 12.00
C LEU A 108 11.78 17.17 11.42
N VAL A 109 11.48 18.15 10.56
CA VAL A 109 12.52 19.01 9.94
C VAL A 109 13.31 19.76 11.01
N ARG A 110 12.64 20.37 11.99
CA ARG A 110 13.30 21.06 13.10
C ARG A 110 14.19 20.14 13.93
N THR A 111 13.74 18.92 14.23
CA THR A 111 14.54 17.94 14.95
C THR A 111 15.74 17.51 14.13
N CYS A 112 15.60 17.25 12.83
CA CYS A 112 16.72 16.92 11.95
C CYS A 112 17.76 18.04 11.88
N VAL A 113 17.32 19.31 11.79
CA VAL A 113 18.21 20.49 11.79
C VAL A 113 18.94 20.61 13.12
N ARG A 114 18.23 20.47 14.25
CA ARG A 114 18.85 20.53 15.59
C ARG A 114 19.92 19.45 15.80
N ASP A 115 19.70 18.27 15.24
CA ASP A 115 20.63 17.13 15.30
C ASP A 115 21.62 17.08 14.12
N ASN A 116 21.69 18.14 13.28
CA ASN A 116 22.54 18.23 12.08
C ASN A 116 22.54 16.96 11.21
N THR A 117 21.36 16.37 11.01
CA THR A 117 21.20 15.07 10.36
C THR A 117 20.63 15.21 8.96
N THR A 118 21.32 14.62 7.98
CA THR A 118 20.85 14.48 6.59
C THR A 118 20.53 13.03 6.20
N ASP A 119 20.82 12.04 7.07
CA ASP A 119 20.49 10.62 6.83
C ASP A 119 19.00 10.34 7.09
N ILE A 120 18.31 9.85 6.05
CA ILE A 120 16.91 9.41 6.11
C ILE A 120 16.68 8.33 7.18
N ARG A 121 17.67 7.46 7.45
CA ARG A 121 17.53 6.41 8.48
C ARG A 121 17.38 7.02 9.87
N ARG A 122 18.17 8.06 10.18
CA ARG A 122 18.09 8.77 11.46
C ARG A 122 16.83 9.65 11.52
N ALA A 123 16.43 10.28 10.40
CA ALA A 123 15.14 10.96 10.31
C ALA A 123 13.94 10.03 10.57
N ARG A 124 13.98 8.77 10.11
CA ARG A 124 12.94 7.77 10.42
C ARG A 124 12.86 7.48 11.91
N THR A 125 13.98 7.45 12.63
CA THR A 125 14.00 7.30 14.08
C THR A 125 13.30 8.47 14.78
N PHE A 126 13.58 9.71 14.35
CA PHE A 126 12.88 10.89 14.88
C PHE A 126 11.38 10.87 14.57
N LEU A 127 11.00 10.46 13.35
CA LEU A 127 9.59 10.30 13.00
C LEU A 127 8.89 9.32 13.93
N ARG A 128 9.51 8.16 14.22
CA ARG A 128 8.94 7.17 15.15
C ARG A 128 8.77 7.74 16.56
N GLN A 129 9.74 8.53 17.04
CA GLN A 129 9.65 9.19 18.35
C GLN A 129 8.51 10.21 18.38
N GLU A 130 8.37 11.04 17.33
CA GLU A 130 7.29 12.03 17.24
C GLU A 130 5.91 11.38 17.13
N VAL A 131 5.78 10.31 16.35
CA VAL A 131 4.54 9.52 16.25
C VAL A 131 4.18 8.91 17.60
N ASN A 132 5.17 8.36 18.32
CA ASN A 132 4.93 7.84 19.68
C ASN A 132 4.51 8.95 20.64
N ARG A 133 5.15 10.12 20.59
CA ARG A 133 4.75 11.26 21.43
C ARG A 133 3.33 11.71 21.12
N TYR A 134 2.97 11.83 19.84
CA TYR A 134 1.64 12.21 19.40
C TYR A 134 0.58 11.19 19.85
N ASN A 135 0.80 9.90 19.58
CA ASN A 135 -0.19 8.86 19.85
C ASN A 135 -0.41 8.61 21.36
N PHE A 136 0.64 8.71 22.18
CA PHE A 136 0.60 8.23 23.57
C PHE A 136 0.73 9.31 24.65
N ARG A 137 1.18 10.53 24.31
CA ARG A 137 1.45 11.58 25.31
C ARG A 137 0.70 12.88 25.06
N GLN A 138 0.46 13.22 23.80
CA GLN A 138 -0.13 14.50 23.44
C GLN A 138 -1.66 14.43 23.51
N VAL A 139 -2.25 15.39 24.21
CA VAL A 139 -3.69 15.65 24.15
C VAL A 139 -4.00 16.30 22.80
N HIS A 140 -4.88 15.68 22.02
CA HIS A 140 -5.24 16.19 20.72
C HIS A 140 -6.24 17.34 20.85
N SER A 141 -5.98 18.48 20.18
CA SER A 141 -6.69 19.74 20.41
C SER A 141 -8.20 19.67 20.14
N THR A 142 -8.64 18.86 19.17
CA THR A 142 -10.08 18.72 18.85
C THR A 142 -10.80 17.72 19.73
N THR A 143 -10.13 16.66 20.16
CA THR A 143 -10.76 15.57 20.92
C THR A 143 -10.57 15.71 22.41
N LEU A 144 -9.65 16.59 22.84
CA LEU A 144 -9.26 16.84 24.24
C LEU A 144 -8.82 15.56 24.98
N GLU A 145 -8.43 14.54 24.23
CA GLU A 145 -8.00 13.24 24.72
C GLU A 145 -6.71 12.82 24.01
N ILE A 146 -5.96 11.93 24.63
CA ILE A 146 -4.79 11.29 24.00
C ILE A 146 -5.30 10.23 23.02
N PRO A 147 -4.83 10.21 21.75
CA PRO A 147 -5.34 9.32 20.71
C PRO A 147 -5.36 7.84 21.10
N TYR A 148 -4.32 7.35 21.79
CA TYR A 148 -4.23 5.97 22.24
C TYR A 148 -5.39 5.57 23.18
N PHE A 149 -5.67 6.38 24.20
CA PHE A 149 -6.75 6.06 25.15
C PHE A 149 -8.12 6.08 24.49
N ARG A 150 -8.33 6.99 23.54
CA ARG A 150 -9.55 7.08 22.75
C ARG A 150 -9.74 5.85 21.85
N LEU A 151 -8.69 5.40 21.17
CA LEU A 151 -8.72 4.16 20.37
C LEU A 151 -9.03 2.94 21.26
N GLN A 152 -8.35 2.81 22.39
CA GLN A 152 -8.58 1.70 23.34
C GLN A 152 -9.98 1.71 23.93
N LYS A 153 -10.56 2.89 24.17
CA LYS A 153 -11.94 3.03 24.61
C LYS A 153 -12.90 2.54 23.51
N ALA A 154 -12.71 2.98 22.27
CA ALA A 154 -13.53 2.55 21.14
C ALA A 154 -13.46 1.02 20.88
N LEU A 155 -12.29 0.41 21.07
CA LEU A 155 -12.13 -1.05 20.97
C LEU A 155 -12.86 -1.78 22.11
N ARG A 156 -12.71 -1.34 23.37
CA ARG A 156 -13.39 -1.92 24.53
C ARG A 156 -14.90 -1.83 24.43
N GLU A 157 -15.40 -0.70 23.95
CA GLU A 157 -16.83 -0.44 23.76
C GLU A 157 -17.40 -1.05 22.47
N LYS A 158 -16.59 -1.79 21.68
CA LYS A 158 -16.97 -2.38 20.39
C LYS A 158 -17.55 -1.36 19.39
N ARG A 159 -17.06 -0.12 19.45
CA ARG A 159 -17.41 0.99 18.53
C ARG A 159 -16.43 1.12 17.36
N SER A 160 -15.37 0.32 17.36
CA SER A 160 -14.43 0.21 16.24
C SER A 160 -15.06 -0.56 15.09
N LEU A 161 -14.91 -0.05 13.87
CA LEU A 161 -15.34 -0.72 12.64
C LEU A 161 -14.23 -1.54 11.97
N PHE A 162 -13.11 -1.75 12.67
CA PHE A 162 -12.06 -2.66 12.22
C PHE A 162 -12.54 -4.11 12.33
N ARG A 163 -12.42 -4.86 11.25
CA ARG A 163 -12.67 -6.30 11.18
C ARG A 163 -11.34 -7.03 11.36
N GLN A 164 -11.36 -8.21 11.97
CA GLN A 164 -10.15 -9.02 12.12
C GLN A 164 -9.53 -9.33 10.75
N PHE A 165 -8.19 -9.24 10.66
CA PHE A 165 -7.47 -9.66 9.47
C PHE A 165 -7.63 -11.16 9.26
N GLN A 166 -8.06 -11.56 8.07
CA GLN A 166 -8.23 -12.95 7.67
C GLN A 166 -7.93 -13.08 6.17
N ILE A 167 -7.21 -14.13 5.80
CA ILE A 167 -6.98 -14.48 4.40
C ILE A 167 -8.19 -15.32 3.96
N LYS A 168 -8.93 -14.82 2.96
CA LYS A 168 -10.09 -15.53 2.42
C LYS A 168 -9.68 -16.46 1.28
N PRO A 169 -10.26 -17.65 1.18
CA PRO A 169 -10.16 -18.46 -0.04
C PRO A 169 -10.57 -17.62 -1.26
N PRO A 170 -9.90 -17.78 -2.40
CA PRO A 170 -8.88 -18.80 -2.73
C PRO A 170 -7.44 -18.44 -2.31
N LEU A 171 -7.22 -17.24 -1.79
CA LEU A 171 -5.88 -16.74 -1.47
C LEU A 171 -5.26 -17.57 -0.34
N GLN A 172 -3.96 -17.84 -0.44
CA GLN A 172 -3.26 -18.74 0.50
C GLN A 172 -2.37 -17.95 1.47
N SER A 173 -2.05 -16.71 1.16
CA SER A 173 -1.02 -15.95 1.86
C SER A 173 -1.22 -14.44 1.73
N VAL A 174 -0.67 -13.70 2.70
CA VAL A 174 -0.60 -12.24 2.70
C VAL A 174 0.01 -11.69 1.40
N LYS A 175 1.00 -12.41 0.83
CA LYS A 175 1.65 -11.98 -0.42
C LYS A 175 0.76 -12.15 -1.66
N ASP A 176 -0.36 -12.86 -1.54
CA ASP A 176 -1.34 -12.94 -2.64
C ASP A 176 -2.26 -11.72 -2.63
N ILE A 177 -2.49 -11.15 -1.44
CA ILE A 177 -3.29 -9.94 -1.23
C ILE A 177 -2.42 -8.72 -1.56
N PHE A 178 -1.34 -8.50 -0.80
CA PHE A 178 -0.48 -7.33 -0.87
C PHE A 178 0.63 -7.51 -1.90
N CYS A 179 0.25 -7.56 -3.17
CA CYS A 179 1.16 -7.73 -4.29
C CYS A 179 0.87 -6.73 -5.40
N LEU A 180 1.83 -6.62 -6.31
CA LEU A 180 1.62 -6.02 -7.62
C LEU A 180 1.21 -7.12 -8.59
N ARG A 181 0.40 -6.80 -9.59
CA ARG A 181 -0.26 -7.77 -10.46
C ARG A 181 -0.04 -7.42 -11.92
N THR A 182 0.17 -8.43 -12.75
CA THR A 182 0.09 -8.25 -14.20
C THR A 182 -0.47 -9.51 -14.84
N GLU A 183 -1.23 -9.33 -15.91
CA GLU A 183 -1.74 -10.43 -16.71
C GLU A 183 -0.79 -10.73 -17.87
N ARG A 184 -0.57 -12.01 -18.14
CA ARG A 184 0.23 -12.47 -19.26
C ARG A 184 -0.34 -13.75 -19.86
N THR A 185 -0.21 -13.86 -21.18
CA THR A 185 -0.52 -15.07 -21.91
C THR A 185 0.69 -15.98 -21.99
N VAL A 186 0.46 -17.28 -21.84
CA VAL A 186 1.46 -18.32 -21.95
C VAL A 186 1.83 -18.57 -23.42
N ASP A 187 3.13 -18.58 -23.73
CA ASP A 187 3.64 -18.86 -25.08
C ASP A 187 3.49 -20.35 -25.48
N SER A 188 3.79 -20.67 -26.73
CA SER A 188 3.78 -22.05 -27.25
C SER A 188 4.68 -23.02 -26.50
N TYR A 189 5.67 -22.50 -25.76
CA TYR A 189 6.65 -23.25 -25.00
C TYR A 189 6.34 -23.29 -23.50
N ARG A 190 5.10 -22.93 -23.09
CA ARG A 190 4.66 -22.90 -21.69
C ARG A 190 5.47 -21.92 -20.82
N ARG A 191 5.90 -20.81 -21.40
CA ARG A 191 6.63 -19.74 -20.73
C ARG A 191 5.85 -18.44 -20.75
N VAL A 192 6.21 -17.56 -19.83
CA VAL A 192 5.65 -16.23 -19.73
C VAL A 192 6.76 -15.19 -19.78
N SER A 193 6.55 -14.14 -20.58
CA SER A 193 7.48 -13.01 -20.70
C SER A 193 7.25 -11.97 -19.61
N ILE A 194 8.28 -11.73 -18.80
CA ILE A 194 8.34 -10.67 -17.80
C ILE A 194 9.63 -9.89 -18.02
N ASN A 195 9.52 -8.61 -18.41
CA ASN A 195 10.66 -7.72 -18.68
C ASN A 195 11.79 -8.38 -19.48
N ASN A 196 11.43 -8.93 -20.65
CA ASN A 196 12.32 -9.62 -21.58
C ASN A 196 12.94 -10.93 -21.05
N LYS A 197 12.54 -11.40 -19.86
CA LYS A 197 12.86 -12.75 -19.37
C LYS A 197 11.69 -13.68 -19.61
N LEU A 198 11.98 -14.83 -20.18
CA LEU A 198 11.02 -15.92 -20.36
C LEU A 198 11.13 -16.87 -19.16
N LEU A 199 10.05 -17.02 -18.42
CA LEU A 199 9.97 -17.90 -17.27
C LEU A 199 9.09 -19.10 -17.59
N PRO A 200 9.57 -20.34 -17.47
CA PRO A 200 8.71 -21.51 -17.60
C PRO A 200 7.71 -21.52 -16.44
N VAL A 201 6.47 -21.91 -16.70
CA VAL A 201 5.45 -22.05 -15.66
C VAL A 201 4.94 -23.48 -15.66
N ASN A 202 4.76 -24.06 -14.48
CA ASN A 202 4.26 -25.43 -14.34
C ASN A 202 2.73 -25.48 -14.54
N LYS A 203 2.22 -26.59 -15.09
CA LYS A 203 0.78 -26.90 -15.20
C LYS A 203 -0.06 -25.90 -16.03
N VAL A 204 0.56 -25.31 -17.05
CA VAL A 204 -0.10 -24.38 -17.99
C VAL A 204 -0.09 -24.92 -19.41
N ASN A 205 -1.08 -24.52 -20.18
CA ASN A 205 -1.19 -24.76 -21.61
C ASN A 205 -0.86 -23.49 -22.40
N PRO A 206 -0.34 -23.61 -23.63
CA PRO A 206 -0.21 -22.47 -24.54
C PRO A 206 -1.53 -21.72 -24.71
N GLY A 207 -1.48 -20.39 -24.65
CA GLY A 207 -2.67 -19.53 -24.75
C GLY A 207 -3.39 -19.28 -23.43
N ASP A 208 -3.06 -19.99 -22.35
CA ASP A 208 -3.62 -19.69 -21.03
C ASP A 208 -3.30 -18.26 -20.60
N GLN A 209 -4.27 -17.59 -19.99
CA GLN A 209 -4.06 -16.29 -19.35
C GLN A 209 -3.75 -16.50 -17.87
N LEU A 210 -2.65 -15.92 -17.41
CA LEU A 210 -2.21 -16.00 -16.02
C LEU A 210 -2.16 -14.63 -15.37
N ILE A 211 -2.58 -14.56 -14.11
CA ILE A 211 -2.32 -13.43 -13.22
C ILE A 211 -1.02 -13.71 -12.47
N ILE A 212 -0.02 -12.87 -12.70
CA ILE A 212 1.27 -12.94 -12.00
C ILE A 212 1.25 -11.92 -10.87
N ARG A 213 1.42 -12.42 -9.65
CA ARG A 213 1.51 -11.61 -8.43
C ARG A 213 2.98 -11.47 -8.01
N PHE A 214 3.45 -10.23 -7.90
CA PHE A 214 4.81 -9.85 -7.53
C PHE A 214 4.83 -9.35 -6.08
N TYR A 215 5.63 -10.01 -5.24
CA TYR A 215 5.86 -9.59 -3.87
C TYR A 215 7.35 -9.29 -3.64
N PRO A 216 7.76 -8.02 -3.68
CA PRO A 216 9.10 -7.60 -3.27
C PRO A 216 9.41 -7.99 -1.82
N MET A 217 10.51 -8.72 -1.62
CA MET A 217 11.00 -9.18 -0.33
C MET A 217 12.15 -8.30 0.18
N THR A 218 12.32 -8.29 1.49
CA THR A 218 13.53 -7.72 2.13
C THR A 218 14.76 -8.49 1.65
N GLY A 219 15.76 -7.78 1.14
CA GLY A 219 16.99 -8.38 0.59
C GLY A 219 17.12 -8.36 -0.94
N GLY A 220 16.19 -7.70 -1.65
CA GLY A 220 16.32 -7.50 -3.10
C GLY A 220 15.96 -8.74 -3.92
N ALA A 221 15.09 -9.60 -3.38
CA ALA A 221 14.42 -10.67 -4.11
C ALA A 221 12.94 -10.34 -4.28
N THR A 222 12.31 -10.86 -5.33
CA THR A 222 10.88 -10.75 -5.58
C THR A 222 10.31 -12.16 -5.74
N GLU A 223 9.26 -12.47 -4.99
CA GLU A 223 8.50 -13.71 -5.14
C GLU A 223 7.40 -13.50 -6.17
N LEU A 224 7.39 -14.34 -7.20
CA LEU A 224 6.37 -14.42 -8.24
C LEU A 224 5.43 -15.56 -7.91
N ARG A 225 4.13 -15.31 -8.02
CA ARG A 225 3.09 -16.31 -7.77
C ARG A 225 2.14 -16.30 -8.94
N PHE A 226 2.02 -17.42 -9.62
CA PHE A 226 1.27 -17.56 -10.86
C PHE A 226 -0.12 -18.13 -10.56
N TRP A 227 -1.16 -17.40 -10.95
CA TRP A 227 -2.55 -17.75 -10.68
C TRP A 227 -3.34 -17.87 -11.97
N ARG A 228 -4.27 -18.84 -12.01
CA ARG A 228 -5.27 -19.02 -13.06
C ARG A 228 -6.56 -19.52 -12.42
N ASP A 229 -7.70 -18.93 -12.75
CA ASP A 229 -9.03 -19.35 -12.26
C ASP A 229 -9.05 -19.62 -10.75
N ASP A 230 -8.56 -18.65 -9.96
CA ASP A 230 -8.48 -18.76 -8.50
C ASP A 230 -7.62 -19.91 -7.95
N GLN A 231 -6.77 -20.51 -8.79
CA GLN A 231 -5.81 -21.53 -8.39
C GLN A 231 -4.38 -21.03 -8.51
N LEU A 232 -3.61 -21.22 -7.43
CA LEU A 232 -2.17 -21.02 -7.44
C LEU A 232 -1.50 -22.18 -8.17
N LEU A 233 -0.83 -21.89 -9.28
CA LEU A 233 -0.17 -22.89 -10.13
C LEU A 233 1.30 -23.08 -9.76
N ASP A 234 2.02 -21.97 -9.53
CA ASP A 234 3.47 -21.99 -9.33
C ASP A 234 3.95 -20.80 -8.49
N ILE A 235 5.09 -20.99 -7.81
CA ILE A 235 5.80 -19.94 -7.05
C ILE A 235 7.27 -19.95 -7.45
N GLN A 236 7.78 -18.80 -7.86
CA GLN A 236 9.19 -18.63 -8.23
C GLN A 236 9.80 -17.43 -7.51
N ARG A 237 11.13 -17.42 -7.36
CA ARG A 237 11.87 -16.32 -6.74
C ARG A 237 12.94 -15.82 -7.67
N LEU A 238 12.98 -14.52 -7.89
CA LEU A 238 13.96 -13.85 -8.74
C LEU A 238 14.65 -12.73 -7.96
N LYS A 239 15.84 -12.30 -8.38
CA LYS A 239 16.43 -11.07 -7.83
C LYS A 239 15.65 -9.88 -8.37
N THR A 240 15.37 -8.88 -7.56
CA THR A 240 14.60 -7.69 -7.97
C THR A 240 15.30 -6.92 -9.11
N ILE A 241 16.64 -6.97 -9.16
CA ILE A 241 17.44 -6.43 -10.28
C ILE A 241 17.07 -7.09 -11.61
N ASP A 242 16.71 -8.37 -11.60
CA ASP A 242 16.28 -9.10 -12.79
C ASP A 242 14.92 -8.65 -13.33
N LEU A 243 14.20 -7.84 -12.56
CA LEU A 243 12.90 -7.24 -12.89
C LEU A 243 13.03 -5.72 -13.12
N ALA A 244 14.25 -5.20 -13.30
CA ALA A 244 14.50 -3.79 -13.59
C ALA A 244 13.64 -3.29 -14.77
N GLY A 245 13.01 -2.13 -14.61
CA GLY A 245 12.07 -1.55 -15.60
C GLY A 245 10.60 -1.57 -15.16
N MET A 246 10.23 -2.36 -14.15
CA MET A 246 8.93 -2.21 -13.49
C MET A 246 8.96 -0.97 -12.58
N GLN A 247 8.58 0.18 -13.12
CA GLN A 247 8.14 1.30 -12.31
C GLN A 247 6.74 0.97 -11.79
N PHE A 248 6.61 0.77 -10.48
CA PHE A 248 5.33 0.62 -9.79
C PHE A 248 4.96 1.91 -9.09
#